data_AF-A0A6A1WZM7-F1
#
_entry.id   AF-A0A6A1WZM7-F1
#
_cell.length_a   1.000
_cell.length_b   1.000
_cell.length_c   1.000
_cell.angle_alpha   90.00
_cell.angle_beta   90.00
_cell.angle_gamma   90.00
#
_symmetry.space_group_name_H-M   'P 1'
#
loop_
_entity.id
_entity.type
_entity.pdbx_description
1 polymer ?
#
loop_
_entity_poly.entity_id
_entity_poly.type
_entity_poly.pdbx_seq_one_letter_code
_entity_poly.pdbx_strand_id
1 'polypeptide(L)'
;LLYHFPGKKELIIALMDSYVSHLSAELESATEPFKGHPQALVLGFIHWYKKFNGIAATNRTWGAAVFAVQSFDPQLMEPLHNWYRQLFEKIRNSGPASLDTATAIMAIEGLFMLSLYNLDQLTTEEKSRIIQHIEDRLLMRELNPKNSIE
;
A
#
# COMPACT_ATOMS: atom_id res chain seq x y z
N LEU A 1 -2.25 21.28 -23.47
CA LEU A 1 -1.17 20.93 -22.52
C LEU A 1 -0.40 22.15 -22.01
N LEU A 2 0.16 23.00 -22.88
CA LEU A 2 0.88 24.23 -22.48
C LEU A 2 0.03 25.27 -21.72
N TYR A 3 -1.30 25.21 -21.78
CA TYR A 3 -2.18 26.17 -21.12
C TYR A 3 -2.32 25.95 -19.60
N HIS A 4 -2.01 24.75 -19.10
CA HIS A 4 -2.10 24.39 -17.68
C HIS A 4 -0.75 24.04 -17.05
N PHE A 5 0.22 23.59 -17.86
CA PHE A 5 1.54 23.21 -17.37
C PHE A 5 2.63 23.92 -18.19
N PRO A 6 3.49 24.73 -17.54
CA PRO A 6 4.60 25.43 -18.19
C PRO A 6 5.59 24.50 -18.89
N GLY A 7 5.69 23.24 -18.45
CA GLY A 7 6.61 22.26 -18.99
C GLY A 7 6.28 20.81 -18.59
N LYS A 8 7.08 19.88 -19.12
CA LYS A 8 6.96 18.44 -18.84
C LYS A 8 7.15 18.11 -17.36
N LYS A 9 8.01 18.87 -16.65
CA LYS A 9 8.29 18.67 -15.23
C LYS A 9 7.06 18.99 -14.38
N GLU A 10 6.40 20.10 -14.65
CA GLU A 10 5.20 20.55 -13.92
C GLU A 10 4.02 19.61 -14.15
N LEU A 11 3.90 19.05 -15.36
CA LEU A 11 2.92 18.00 -15.64
C LEU A 11 3.19 16.74 -14.80
N ILE A 12 4.45 16.30 -14.72
CA ILE A 12 4.82 15.11 -13.93
C ILE A 12 4.53 15.34 -12.44
N ILE A 13 4.84 16.52 -11.90
CA ILE A 13 4.53 16.88 -10.50
C ILE A 13 3.02 16.74 -10.26
N ALA A 14 2.20 17.35 -11.10
CA ALA A 14 0.74 17.29 -10.95
C ALA A 14 0.18 15.87 -11.07
N LEU A 15 0.78 15.03 -11.93
CA LEU A 15 0.42 13.61 -12.03
C LEU A 15 0.80 12.84 -10.76
N MET A 16 1.97 13.11 -10.18
CA MET A 16 2.39 12.49 -8.92
C MET A 16 1.50 12.91 -7.74
N ASP A 17 1.14 14.19 -7.64
CA ASP A 17 0.22 14.69 -6.62
C ASP A 17 -1.17 14.08 -6.75
N SER A 18 -1.68 13.98 -7.99
CA SER A 18 -2.96 13.32 -8.27
C SER A 18 -2.92 11.84 -7.91
N TYR A 19 -1.82 11.15 -8.21
CA TYR A 19 -1.61 9.75 -7.86
C TYR A 19 -1.59 9.52 -6.35
N VAL A 20 -0.83 10.33 -5.61
CA VAL A 20 -0.77 10.24 -4.13
C VAL A 20 -2.13 10.55 -3.50
N SER A 21 -2.87 11.52 -4.06
CA SER A 21 -4.23 11.83 -3.60
C SER A 21 -5.18 10.65 -3.81
N HIS A 22 -5.08 9.98 -4.97
CA HIS A 22 -5.87 8.77 -5.25
C HIS A 22 -5.50 7.60 -4.32
N LEU A 23 -4.21 7.33 -4.10
CA LEU A 23 -3.75 6.32 -3.15
C LEU A 23 -4.27 6.57 -1.73
N SER A 24 -4.23 7.83 -1.30
CA SER A 24 -4.73 8.24 0.02
C SER A 24 -6.22 7.96 0.18
N ALA A 25 -7.01 8.32 -0.85
CA ALA A 25 -8.45 8.10 -0.85
C ALA A 25 -8.83 6.60 -0.87
N GLU A 26 -8.12 5.77 -1.66
CA GLU A 26 -8.36 4.32 -1.67
C GLU A 26 -8.00 3.69 -0.31
N LEU A 27 -6.87 4.08 0.29
CA LEU A 27 -6.49 3.57 1.61
C LEU A 27 -7.50 3.99 2.68
N GLU A 28 -7.92 5.26 2.69
CA GLU A 28 -8.93 5.76 3.63
C GLU A 28 -10.24 4.97 3.47
N SER A 29 -10.75 4.88 2.24
CA SER A 29 -11.97 4.11 1.94
C SER A 29 -11.85 2.64 2.33
N ALA A 30 -10.68 2.03 2.19
CA ALA A 30 -10.48 0.64 2.55
C ALA A 30 -10.37 0.42 4.07
N THR A 31 -9.90 1.43 4.82
CA THR A 31 -9.79 1.38 6.29
C THR A 31 -11.07 1.76 7.02
N GLU A 32 -11.97 2.53 6.41
CA GLU A 32 -13.20 3.03 7.05
C GLU A 32 -14.08 1.92 7.66
N PRO A 33 -14.29 0.74 7.04
CA PRO A 33 -15.07 -0.34 7.65
C PRO A 33 -14.50 -0.87 8.97
N PHE A 34 -13.21 -0.62 9.24
CA PHE A 34 -12.49 -1.13 10.41
C PHE A 34 -12.15 -0.03 11.42
N LYS A 35 -12.77 1.15 11.29
CA LYS A 35 -12.51 2.27 12.18
C LYS A 35 -12.71 1.91 13.65
N GLY A 36 -11.73 2.22 14.48
CA GLY A 36 -11.70 1.87 15.91
C GLY A 36 -11.15 0.48 16.21
N HIS A 37 -10.89 -0.35 15.20
CA HIS A 37 -10.22 -1.63 15.38
C HIS A 37 -8.72 -1.43 15.62
N PRO A 38 -8.07 -2.16 16.56
CA PRO A 38 -6.63 -2.04 16.83
C PRO A 38 -5.75 -2.29 15.59
N GLN A 39 -6.26 -3.09 14.64
CA GLN A 39 -5.58 -3.51 13.42
C GLN A 39 -6.22 -2.93 12.15
N ALA A 40 -6.95 -1.83 12.28
CA ALA A 40 -7.71 -1.21 11.18
C ALA A 40 -6.87 -0.97 9.92
N LEU A 41 -5.61 -0.57 10.08
CA LEU A 41 -4.71 -0.32 8.96
C LEU A 41 -4.44 -1.60 8.15
N VAL A 42 -4.08 -2.70 8.81
CA VAL A 42 -3.77 -3.97 8.13
C VAL A 42 -5.01 -4.56 7.48
N LEU A 43 -6.14 -4.52 8.19
CA LEU A 43 -7.43 -4.97 7.65
C LEU A 43 -7.84 -4.16 6.41
N GLY A 44 -7.58 -2.84 6.43
CA GLY A 44 -7.79 -2.00 5.26
C GLY A 44 -6.92 -2.39 4.07
N PHE A 45 -5.62 -2.65 4.28
CA PHE A 45 -4.73 -3.16 3.22
C PHE A 45 -5.20 -4.50 2.65
N ILE A 46 -5.64 -5.43 3.50
CA ILE A 46 -6.19 -6.72 3.06
C ILE A 46 -7.48 -6.51 2.25
N HIS A 47 -8.39 -5.67 2.75
CA HIS A 47 -9.64 -5.35 2.08
C HIS A 47 -9.38 -4.72 0.69
N TRP A 48 -8.46 -3.77 0.64
CA TRP A 48 -8.04 -3.13 -0.60
C TRP A 48 -7.45 -4.14 -1.59
N TYR A 49 -6.54 -5.01 -1.13
CA TYR A 49 -5.95 -6.05 -1.96
C TYR A 49 -7.00 -7.02 -2.52
N LYS A 50 -7.95 -7.47 -1.68
CA LYS A 50 -9.03 -8.40 -2.06
C LYS A 50 -9.97 -7.81 -3.11
N LYS A 51 -10.23 -6.49 -3.10
CA LYS A 51 -11.08 -5.80 -4.10
C LYS A 51 -10.59 -5.99 -5.53
N PHE A 52 -9.28 -6.14 -5.71
CA PHE A 52 -8.64 -6.19 -7.03
C PHE A 52 -7.83 -7.46 -7.29
N ASN A 53 -7.74 -8.37 -6.31
CA ASN A 53 -6.85 -9.55 -6.33
C ASN A 53 -5.40 -9.19 -6.75
N GLY A 54 -4.89 -8.07 -6.22
CA GLY A 54 -3.66 -7.43 -6.67
C GLY A 54 -3.92 -6.09 -7.35
N ILE A 55 -3.24 -5.82 -8.47
CA ILE A 55 -3.43 -4.56 -9.23
C ILE A 55 -4.39 -4.80 -10.39
N ALA A 56 -5.52 -4.08 -10.39
CA ALA A 56 -6.42 -4.01 -11.54
C ALA A 56 -5.62 -3.68 -12.81
N ALA A 57 -5.89 -4.35 -13.93
CA ALA A 57 -5.13 -4.15 -15.17
C ALA A 57 -5.05 -2.67 -15.60
N THR A 58 -6.10 -1.89 -15.32
CA THR A 58 -6.19 -0.44 -15.56
C THR A 58 -5.23 0.41 -14.71
N ASN A 59 -4.74 -0.14 -13.59
CA ASN A 59 -3.87 0.55 -12.64
C ASN A 59 -2.39 0.20 -12.84
N ARG A 60 -2.07 -0.81 -13.67
CA ARG A 60 -0.69 -1.21 -13.95
C ARG A 60 0.09 -0.15 -14.75
N THR A 61 -0.59 0.56 -15.64
CA THR A 61 -0.04 1.70 -16.40
C THR A 61 0.45 2.82 -15.48
N TRP A 62 -0.21 3.04 -14.34
CA TRP A 62 0.21 4.05 -13.37
C TRP A 62 1.48 3.66 -12.63
N GLY A 63 1.61 2.41 -12.18
CA GLY A 63 2.83 1.99 -11.50
C GLY A 63 4.07 2.05 -12.41
N ALA A 64 3.94 1.67 -13.70
CA ALA A 64 5.02 1.85 -14.66
C ALA A 64 5.41 3.33 -14.87
N ALA A 65 4.43 4.25 -14.83
CA ALA A 65 4.67 5.69 -14.96
C ALA A 65 5.45 6.25 -13.75
N VAL A 66 5.15 5.80 -12.53
CA VAL A 66 5.87 6.22 -11.31
C VAL A 66 7.38 5.88 -11.40
N PHE A 67 7.74 4.69 -11.88
CA PHE A 67 9.15 4.31 -12.05
C PHE A 67 9.85 5.04 -13.20
N ALA A 68 9.12 5.38 -14.26
CA ALA A 68 9.66 6.23 -15.34
C ALA A 68 9.99 7.64 -14.82
N VAL A 69 9.19 8.17 -13.90
CA VAL A 69 9.45 9.45 -13.21
C VAL A 69 10.71 9.36 -12.35
N GLN A 70 10.84 8.30 -11.54
CA GLN A 70 12.02 8.07 -10.69
C GLN A 70 13.32 8.02 -11.52
N SER A 71 13.28 7.39 -12.69
CA SER A 71 14.44 7.28 -13.59
C SER A 71 14.80 8.61 -14.26
N PHE A 72 13.84 9.52 -14.41
CA PHE A 72 14.01 10.82 -15.07
C PHE A 72 14.50 11.91 -14.12
N ASP A 73 13.85 12.08 -12.97
CA ASP A 73 14.22 13.05 -11.92
C ASP A 73 13.72 12.53 -10.56
N PRO A 74 14.61 11.98 -9.71
CA PRO A 74 14.24 11.43 -8.41
C PRO A 74 13.53 12.42 -7.47
N GLN A 75 13.74 13.74 -7.65
CA GLN A 75 13.06 14.74 -6.82
C GLN A 75 11.55 14.77 -7.07
N LEU A 76 11.10 14.33 -8.24
CA LEU A 76 9.68 14.24 -8.58
C LEU A 76 8.94 13.14 -7.81
N MET A 77 9.67 12.25 -7.14
CA MET A 77 9.10 11.21 -6.28
C MET A 77 8.74 11.68 -4.88
N GLU A 78 9.10 12.93 -4.53
CA GLU A 78 8.92 13.46 -3.18
C GLU A 78 7.48 13.39 -2.64
N PRO A 79 6.41 13.61 -3.44
CA PRO A 79 5.04 13.39 -2.98
C PRO A 79 4.80 11.96 -2.50
N LEU A 80 5.31 10.96 -3.24
CA LEU A 80 5.15 9.56 -2.89
C LEU A 80 6.01 9.18 -1.67
N HIS A 81 7.24 9.70 -1.58
CA HIS A 81 8.08 9.54 -0.39
C HIS A 81 7.37 10.06 0.87
N ASN A 82 6.75 11.24 0.79
CA ASN A 82 6.02 11.83 1.91
C ASN A 82 4.79 11.00 2.29
N TRP A 83 4.08 10.44 1.31
CA TRP A 83 2.98 9.52 1.58
C TRP A 83 3.45 8.26 2.31
N TYR A 84 4.51 7.60 1.83
CA TYR A 84 5.07 6.43 2.52
C TYR A 84 5.61 6.78 3.90
N ARG A 85 6.23 7.95 4.08
CA ARG A 85 6.68 8.41 5.40
C ARG A 85 5.51 8.47 6.38
N GLN A 86 4.37 9.03 5.97
CA GLN A 86 3.15 9.07 6.79
C GLN A 86 2.58 7.67 7.05
N LEU A 87 2.61 6.78 6.07
CA LEU A 87 2.20 5.38 6.25
C LEU A 87 3.06 4.68 7.31
N PHE A 88 4.38 4.82 7.23
CA PHE A 88 5.30 4.21 8.19
C PHE A 88 5.22 4.86 9.58
N GLU A 89 4.83 6.13 9.69
CA GLU A 89 4.46 6.73 10.99
C GLU A 89 3.20 6.06 11.56
N LYS A 90 2.15 5.83 10.75
CA LYS A 90 0.95 5.11 11.20
C LYS A 90 1.28 3.68 11.68
N ILE A 91 2.18 2.99 10.98
CA ILE A 91 2.66 1.65 11.37
C ILE A 91 3.41 1.68 12.69
N ARG A 92 4.33 2.64 12.89
CA ARG A 92 5.06 2.79 14.15
C ARG A 92 4.13 3.12 15.32
N ASN A 93 3.07 3.88 15.05
CA ASN A 93 2.09 4.28 16.05
C ASN A 93 0.99 3.23 16.32
N SER A 94 1.04 2.02 15.72
CA SER A 94 0.11 0.93 16.06
C SER A 94 0.46 0.19 17.36
N GLY A 95 1.46 0.68 18.11
CA GLY A 95 1.77 0.23 19.46
C GLY A 95 2.46 -1.14 19.50
N PRO A 96 2.12 -2.03 20.45
CA PRO A 96 2.76 -3.34 20.60
C PRO A 96 2.64 -4.26 19.37
N ALA A 97 1.71 -3.98 18.47
CA ALA A 97 1.50 -4.71 17.23
C ALA A 97 2.26 -4.13 16.02
N SER A 98 3.14 -3.13 16.22
CA SER A 98 3.85 -2.43 15.13
C SER A 98 4.68 -3.36 14.23
N LEU A 99 5.38 -4.34 14.80
CA LEU A 99 6.15 -5.31 14.02
C LEU A 99 5.26 -6.20 13.13
N ASP A 100 4.14 -6.66 13.65
CA ASP A 100 3.19 -7.47 12.86
C ASP A 100 2.48 -6.64 11.81
N THR A 101 2.10 -5.41 12.18
CA THR A 101 1.53 -4.42 11.25
C THR A 101 2.50 -4.19 10.09
N ALA A 102 3.78 -3.96 10.40
CA ALA A 102 4.82 -3.78 9.40
C ALA A 102 4.98 -5.04 8.53
N THR A 103 5.08 -6.22 9.14
CA THR A 103 5.26 -7.49 8.42
C THR A 103 4.11 -7.77 7.47
N ALA A 104 2.87 -7.57 7.93
CA ALA A 104 1.67 -7.77 7.14
C ALA A 104 1.60 -6.80 5.96
N ILE A 105 1.83 -5.50 6.19
CA ILE A 105 1.81 -4.49 5.13
C ILE A 105 2.93 -4.75 4.12
N MET A 106 4.14 -5.11 4.57
CA MET A 106 5.25 -5.45 3.68
C MET A 106 4.94 -6.68 2.81
N ALA A 107 4.29 -7.70 3.36
CA ALA A 107 3.88 -8.87 2.58
C ALA A 107 2.83 -8.50 1.51
N ILE A 108 1.85 -7.66 1.86
CA ILE A 108 0.81 -7.19 0.92
C ILE A 108 1.41 -6.28 -0.15
N GLU A 109 2.30 -5.37 0.22
CA GLU A 109 3.08 -4.53 -0.71
C GLU A 109 3.93 -5.38 -1.66
N GLY A 110 4.54 -6.47 -1.16
CA GLY A 110 5.26 -7.43 -1.99
C GLY A 110 4.37 -8.07 -3.05
N LEU A 111 3.17 -8.51 -2.67
CA LEU A 111 2.18 -9.04 -3.62
C LEU A 111 1.75 -7.98 -4.64
N PHE A 112 1.56 -6.75 -4.20
CA PHE A 112 1.21 -5.62 -5.07
C PHE A 112 2.32 -5.33 -6.08
N MET A 113 3.58 -5.21 -5.64
CA MET A 113 4.73 -4.93 -6.49
C MET A 113 4.99 -6.06 -7.50
N LEU A 114 4.92 -7.32 -7.07
CA LEU A 114 5.08 -8.46 -8.00
C LEU A 114 3.96 -8.48 -9.05
N SER A 115 2.72 -8.17 -8.64
CA SER A 115 1.58 -8.05 -9.55
C SER A 115 1.72 -6.90 -10.54
N LEU A 116 2.32 -5.77 -10.11
CA LEU A 116 2.57 -4.62 -10.97
C LEU A 116 3.44 -4.97 -12.18
N TYR A 117 4.51 -5.72 -11.92
CA TYR A 117 5.47 -6.14 -12.94
C TYR A 117 5.10 -7.43 -13.65
N ASN A 118 3.97 -8.06 -13.28
CA ASN A 118 3.57 -9.37 -13.77
C ASN A 118 4.67 -10.44 -13.52
N LEU A 119 5.32 -10.32 -12.36
CA LEU A 119 6.38 -11.22 -11.88
C LEU A 119 5.85 -12.25 -10.89
N ASP A 120 4.63 -12.08 -10.40
CA ASP A 120 4.01 -13.08 -9.54
C ASP A 120 3.71 -14.35 -10.33
N GLN A 121 4.33 -15.46 -9.92
CA GLN A 121 4.02 -16.80 -10.42
C GLN A 121 3.07 -17.54 -9.47
N LEU A 122 2.48 -16.82 -8.53
CA LEU A 122 1.59 -17.36 -7.51
C LEU A 122 0.18 -17.52 -8.08
N THR A 123 -0.45 -18.67 -7.84
CA THR A 123 -1.87 -18.86 -8.18
C THR A 123 -2.76 -17.98 -7.28
N THR A 124 -4.01 -17.80 -7.67
CA THR A 124 -5.00 -17.08 -6.85
C THR A 124 -5.17 -17.74 -5.48
N GLU A 125 -5.10 -19.06 -5.41
CA GLU A 125 -5.21 -19.83 -4.17
C GLU A 125 -3.97 -19.64 -3.28
N GLU A 126 -2.77 -19.56 -3.85
CA GLU A 126 -1.55 -19.24 -3.12
C GLU A 126 -1.60 -17.85 -2.50
N LYS A 127 -2.00 -16.84 -3.29
CA LYS A 127 -2.19 -15.47 -2.79
C LYS A 127 -3.23 -15.43 -1.67
N SER A 128 -4.35 -16.13 -1.85
CA SER A 128 -5.42 -16.20 -0.84
C SER A 128 -4.92 -16.84 0.46
N ARG A 129 -4.10 -17.90 0.39
CA ARG A 129 -3.48 -18.53 1.56
C ARG A 129 -2.51 -17.61 2.29
N ILE A 130 -1.73 -16.80 1.57
CA ILE A 130 -0.85 -15.79 2.18
C ILE A 130 -1.66 -14.76 2.96
N ILE A 131 -2.72 -14.22 2.34
CA ILE A 131 -3.60 -13.25 2.99
C ILE A 131 -4.30 -13.88 4.21
N GLN A 132 -4.79 -15.11 4.10
CA GLN A 132 -5.40 -15.83 5.22
C GLN A 132 -4.39 -16.04 6.36
N HIS A 133 -3.15 -16.41 6.04
CA HIS A 133 -2.10 -16.56 7.05
C HIS A 133 -1.83 -15.25 7.81
N ILE A 134 -1.86 -14.11 7.12
CA ILE A 134 -1.77 -12.80 7.76
C ILE A 134 -2.97 -12.58 8.69
N GLU A 135 -4.21 -12.78 8.21
CA GLU A 135 -5.44 -12.64 9.01
C GLU A 135 -5.41 -13.51 10.29
N ASP A 136 -5.01 -14.78 10.17
CA ASP A 136 -4.93 -15.71 11.29
C ASP A 136 -3.91 -15.25 12.36
N ARG A 137 -2.75 -14.74 11.94
CA ARG A 137 -1.74 -14.24 12.91
C ARG A 137 -2.21 -12.99 13.64
N LEU A 138 -2.91 -12.08 12.95
CA LEU A 138 -3.50 -10.89 13.55
C LEU A 138 -4.55 -11.28 14.60
N LEU A 139 -5.40 -12.27 14.31
CA LEU A 139 -6.42 -12.79 15.24
C LEU A 139 -5.81 -13.49 16.45
N MET A 140 -4.80 -14.34 16.25
CA MET A 140 -4.13 -15.03 17.36
C MET A 140 -3.50 -14.05 18.36
N ARG A 141 -3.01 -12.90 17.90
CA ARG A 141 -2.39 -11.89 18.75
C ARG A 141 -3.40 -11.05 19.54
N GLU A 142 -4.61 -10.85 19.01
CA GLU A 142 -5.72 -10.28 19.78
C GLU A 142 -6.13 -11.18 20.95
N LEU A 143 -6.09 -12.50 20.72
CA LEU A 143 -6.43 -13.50 21.72
C LEU A 143 -5.31 -13.69 22.77
N ASN A 144 -4.05 -13.39 22.42
CA ASN A 144 -2.91 -13.51 23.34
C ASN A 144 -1.93 -12.32 23.27
N PRO A 145 -2.29 -11.16 23.86
CA PRO A 145 -1.46 -9.95 23.81
C PRO A 145 -0.13 -10.04 24.57
N LYS A 146 0.09 -11.10 25.39
CA LYS A 146 1.24 -11.22 26.30
C LYS A 146 2.55 -11.70 25.65
N ASN A 147 2.53 -12.22 24.42
CA ASN A 147 3.74 -12.75 23.75
C ASN A 147 4.52 -11.68 22.96
N SER A 148 4.34 -10.39 23.24
CA SER A 148 4.93 -9.30 22.44
C SER A 148 6.36 -8.91 22.83
N ILE A 149 6.99 -9.60 23.79
CA ILE A 149 8.36 -9.32 24.25
C ILE A 149 9.08 -10.63 24.55
N GLU A 150 9.55 -11.32 23.51
CA GLU A 150 10.78 -12.14 23.55
C GLU A 150 11.51 -12.00 22.22
#